data_AF-O59941-F1
#
_entry.id   AF-O59941-F1
#
_cell.length_a   1.000
_cell.length_b   1.000
_cell.length_c   1.000
_cell.angle_alpha   90.00
_cell.angle_beta   90.00
_cell.angle_gamma   90.00
#
_symmetry.space_group_name_H-M   'P 1'
#
loop_
_entity.id
_entity.type
_entity.pdbx_description
1 polymer ?
#
loop_
_entity_poly.entity_id
_entity_poly.type
_entity_poly.pdbx_seq_one_letter_code
_entity_poly.pdbx_strand_id
1 'polypeptide(L)'
;MSGAADREAVFPTRQSLGIMKAKLKGAETGHSLLKRKSEALTKRFREITRRIDEAKRKMGRVMQIASLSLAEVTYAVGGNIGYQIQESAKSARFRIRAKQENVSGVLLPAFEAYQAEGNDDFAMTGLGKGGQQVQRCRETYARAVEALVELASLQTAFVILDEVIKVVNRRVNAIEHVIIPRTENTIKYINSELDELDREEFYRLKKVAAKKQRDNAETDAQMKAKKAEQQRLALADSENAEGEQTENTPADILAAEEDEDVIF
;
A
#
# COMPACT_ATOMS: atom_id res chain seq x y z
N MET A 1 -12.04 24.70 15.07
CA MET A 1 -10.67 24.19 15.27
C MET A 1 -10.48 22.74 14.78
N SER A 2 -11.25 22.25 13.79
CA SER A 2 -11.24 20.82 13.37
C SER A 2 -10.48 20.50 12.08
N GLY A 3 -10.06 21.48 11.28
CA GLY A 3 -9.45 21.20 9.96
C GLY A 3 -7.98 20.74 9.96
N ALA A 4 -7.30 20.76 11.10
CA ALA A 4 -5.88 20.39 11.18
C ALA A 4 -5.64 18.87 11.34
N ALA A 5 -6.65 18.10 11.78
CA ALA A 5 -6.51 16.67 12.04
C ALA A 5 -6.52 15.81 10.76
N ASP A 6 -7.21 16.28 9.72
CA ASP A 6 -7.46 15.52 8.49
C ASP A 6 -6.37 15.70 7.41
N ARG A 7 -5.19 16.19 7.80
CA ARG A 7 -4.05 16.39 6.90
C ARG A 7 -2.76 15.79 7.47
N GLU A 8 -1.80 15.52 6.61
CA GLU A 8 -0.43 15.20 7.00
C GLU A 8 0.35 16.48 7.29
N ALA A 9 1.18 16.46 8.33
CA ALA A 9 1.98 17.60 8.76
C ALA A 9 3.24 17.74 7.88
N VAL A 10 3.08 18.33 6.70
CA VAL A 10 4.17 18.51 5.73
C VAL A 10 4.25 19.96 5.28
N PHE A 11 5.47 20.50 5.22
CA PHE A 11 5.73 21.85 4.73
C PHE A 11 5.39 21.98 3.24
N PRO A 12 4.72 23.06 2.81
CA PRO A 12 4.30 23.24 1.42
C PRO A 12 5.50 23.62 0.54
N THR A 13 6.10 22.63 -0.11
CA THR A 13 7.20 22.80 -1.07
C THR A 13 6.87 22.03 -2.34
N ARG A 14 7.45 22.43 -3.49
CA ARG A 14 7.24 21.69 -4.75
C ARG A 14 7.71 20.23 -4.64
N GLN A 15 8.72 19.96 -3.82
CA GLN A 15 9.19 18.60 -3.54
C GLN A 15 8.16 17.80 -2.73
N SER A 16 7.57 18.39 -1.69
CA SER A 16 6.54 17.70 -0.89
C SER A 16 5.28 17.42 -1.69
N LEU A 17 4.88 18.32 -2.59
CA LEU A 17 3.82 18.07 -3.57
C LEU A 17 4.10 16.84 -4.43
N GLY A 18 5.34 16.68 -4.92
CA GLY A 18 5.76 15.50 -5.68
C GLY A 18 5.65 14.20 -4.88
N ILE A 19 6.10 14.22 -3.61
CA ILE A 19 5.99 13.08 -2.69
C ILE A 19 4.52 12.72 -2.43
N MET A 20 3.65 13.71 -2.20
CA MET A 20 2.24 13.48 -1.94
C MET A 20 1.49 12.94 -3.17
N LYS A 21 1.79 13.43 -4.37
CA LYS A 21 1.24 12.87 -5.61
C LYS A 21 1.69 11.43 -5.84
N ALA A 22 2.95 11.12 -5.57
CA ALA A 22 3.46 9.76 -5.66
C ALA A 22 2.76 8.83 -4.63
N LYS A 23 2.53 9.34 -3.41
CA LYS A 23 1.81 8.64 -2.36
C LYS A 23 0.35 8.39 -2.72
N LEU A 24 -0.35 9.36 -3.31
CA LEU A 24 -1.73 9.21 -3.78
C LEU A 24 -1.82 8.10 -4.84
N LYS A 25 -0.96 8.15 -5.87
CA LYS A 25 -0.88 7.09 -6.88
C LYS A 25 -0.54 5.72 -6.28
N GLY A 26 0.34 5.69 -5.27
CA GLY A 26 0.66 4.49 -4.49
C GLY A 26 -0.55 3.94 -3.71
N ALA A 27 -1.35 4.81 -3.11
CA ALA A 27 -2.56 4.45 -2.38
C ALA A 27 -3.65 3.90 -3.32
N GLU A 28 -3.87 4.54 -4.48
CA GLU A 28 -4.82 4.07 -5.50
C GLU A 28 -4.44 2.70 -6.08
N THR A 29 -3.17 2.52 -6.44
CA THR A 29 -2.65 1.24 -6.93
C THR A 29 -2.74 0.16 -5.83
N GLY A 30 -2.35 0.49 -4.59
CA GLY A 30 -2.50 -0.39 -3.43
C GLY A 30 -3.96 -0.80 -3.15
N HIS A 31 -4.89 0.13 -3.26
CA HIS A 31 -6.33 -0.13 -3.11
C HIS A 31 -6.82 -1.13 -4.17
N SER A 32 -6.47 -0.91 -5.45
CA SER A 32 -6.88 -1.81 -6.54
C SER A 32 -6.33 -3.23 -6.38
N LEU A 33 -5.08 -3.37 -5.91
CA LEU A 33 -4.43 -4.66 -5.69
C LEU A 33 -5.04 -5.42 -4.51
N LEU A 34 -5.27 -4.72 -3.39
CA LEU A 34 -5.87 -5.34 -2.21
C LEU A 34 -7.33 -5.73 -2.45
N LYS A 35 -8.08 -4.94 -3.22
CA LYS A 35 -9.44 -5.29 -3.65
C LYS A 35 -9.47 -6.56 -4.50
N ARG A 36 -8.59 -6.68 -5.50
CA ARG A 36 -8.43 -7.92 -6.28
C ARG A 36 -8.04 -9.12 -5.42
N LYS A 37 -7.14 -8.92 -4.45
CA LYS A 37 -6.77 -9.97 -3.48
C LYS A 37 -7.96 -10.40 -2.62
N SER A 38 -8.76 -9.45 -2.11
CA SER A 38 -9.92 -9.77 -1.27
C SER A 38 -11.00 -10.53 -2.04
N GLU A 39 -11.23 -10.17 -3.31
CA GLU A 39 -12.16 -10.87 -4.20
C GLU A 39 -11.69 -12.32 -4.46
N ALA A 40 -10.39 -12.51 -4.73
CA ALA A 40 -9.80 -13.84 -4.91
C ALA A 40 -9.91 -14.71 -3.65
N LEU A 41 -9.61 -14.15 -2.48
CA LEU A 41 -9.74 -14.83 -1.19
C LEU A 41 -11.21 -15.17 -0.90
N THR A 42 -12.14 -14.27 -1.19
CA THR A 42 -13.58 -14.51 -1.00
C THR A 42 -14.10 -15.65 -1.89
N LYS A 43 -13.60 -15.75 -3.13
CA LYS A 43 -13.92 -16.88 -4.00
C LYS A 43 -13.44 -18.20 -3.41
N ARG A 44 -12.17 -18.27 -2.98
CA ARG A 44 -11.60 -19.47 -2.33
C ARG A 44 -12.29 -19.80 -1.01
N PHE A 45 -12.66 -18.79 -0.23
CA PHE A 45 -13.42 -18.96 1.00
C PHE A 45 -14.73 -19.70 0.75
N ARG A 46 -15.51 -19.29 -0.26
CA ARG A 46 -16.76 -19.97 -0.65
C ARG A 46 -16.53 -21.41 -1.11
N GLU A 47 -15.45 -21.68 -1.85
CA GLU A 47 -15.08 -23.03 -2.26
C GLU A 47 -14.76 -23.93 -1.05
N ILE A 48 -13.98 -23.42 -0.09
CA ILE A 48 -13.66 -24.14 1.16
C ILE A 48 -14.91 -24.36 2.00
N THR A 49 -15.82 -23.38 2.10
CA THR A 49 -17.10 -23.55 2.82
C THR A 49 -17.93 -24.70 2.26
N ARG A 50 -18.02 -24.82 0.93
CA ARG A 50 -18.73 -25.94 0.28
C ARG A 50 -18.06 -27.28 0.61
N ARG A 51 -16.73 -27.35 0.52
CA ARG A 51 -15.96 -28.55 0.90
C ARG A 51 -16.16 -28.93 2.36
N ILE A 52 -16.26 -27.96 3.26
CA ILE A 52 -16.52 -28.21 4.69
C ILE A 52 -17.90 -28.82 4.90
N ASP A 53 -18.95 -28.32 4.22
CA ASP A 53 -20.29 -28.92 4.34
C ASP A 53 -20.30 -30.36 3.83
N GLU A 54 -19.72 -30.61 2.66
CA GLU A 54 -19.58 -31.96 2.08
C GLU A 54 -18.78 -32.90 3.01
N ALA A 55 -17.63 -32.46 3.51
CA ALA A 55 -16.78 -33.21 4.42
C ALA A 55 -17.49 -33.48 5.76
N LYS A 56 -18.25 -32.51 6.29
CA LYS A 56 -19.01 -32.67 7.54
C LYS A 56 -20.17 -33.67 7.39
N ARG A 57 -20.87 -33.67 6.26
CA ARG A 57 -21.89 -34.69 5.93
C ARG A 57 -21.27 -36.08 5.75
N LYS A 58 -20.11 -36.17 5.08
CA LYS A 58 -19.35 -37.42 4.95
C LYS A 58 -18.91 -37.94 6.32
N MET A 59 -18.33 -37.09 7.16
CA MET A 59 -17.91 -37.40 8.52
C MET A 59 -19.10 -37.91 9.36
N GLY A 60 -20.26 -37.25 9.31
CA GLY A 60 -21.45 -37.71 10.02
C GLY A 60 -21.86 -39.15 9.69
N ARG A 61 -21.83 -39.51 8.39
CA ARG A 61 -22.12 -40.88 7.94
C ARG A 61 -21.05 -41.88 8.38
N VAL A 62 -19.77 -41.53 8.24
CA VAL A 62 -18.66 -42.42 8.62
C VAL A 62 -18.64 -42.65 10.14
N MET A 63 -18.90 -41.61 10.94
CA MET A 63 -18.99 -41.71 12.39
C MET A 63 -20.18 -42.54 12.85
N GLN A 64 -21.33 -42.44 12.17
CA GLN A 64 -22.49 -43.30 12.44
C GLN A 64 -22.14 -44.77 12.20
N ILE A 65 -21.49 -45.10 11.08
CA ILE A 65 -21.03 -46.47 10.78
C ILE A 65 -20.02 -46.94 11.81
N ALA A 66 -19.06 -46.09 12.21
CA ALA A 66 -18.08 -46.42 13.24
C ALA A 66 -18.75 -46.72 14.59
N SER A 67 -19.71 -45.90 15.01
CA SER A 67 -20.46 -46.12 16.25
C SER A 67 -21.28 -47.41 16.23
N LEU A 68 -21.87 -47.78 15.08
CA LEU A 68 -22.56 -49.06 14.93
C LEU A 68 -21.59 -50.24 15.02
N SER A 69 -20.41 -50.14 14.39
CA SER A 69 -19.39 -51.20 14.50
C SER A 69 -18.86 -51.37 15.92
N LEU A 70 -18.78 -50.30 16.72
CA LEU A 70 -18.43 -50.40 18.14
C LEU A 70 -19.51 -51.14 18.95
N ALA A 71 -20.78 -50.90 18.63
CA ALA A 71 -21.89 -51.62 19.26
C ALA A 71 -21.87 -53.11 18.91
N GLU A 72 -21.62 -53.47 17.65
CA GLU A 72 -21.45 -54.86 17.20
C GLU A 72 -20.30 -55.57 17.95
N VAL A 73 -19.18 -54.88 18.12
CA VAL A 73 -18.02 -55.38 18.86
C VAL A 73 -18.34 -55.58 20.34
N THR A 74 -19.00 -54.61 20.97
CA THR A 74 -19.42 -54.70 22.38
C THR A 74 -20.35 -55.89 22.60
N TYR A 75 -21.28 -56.14 21.67
CA TYR A 75 -22.18 -57.29 21.71
C TYR A 75 -21.44 -58.63 21.49
N ALA A 76 -20.53 -58.69 20.51
CA ALA A 76 -19.83 -59.92 20.14
C ALA A 76 -18.85 -60.42 21.21
N VAL A 77 -18.16 -59.51 21.92
CA VAL A 77 -17.23 -59.88 23.00
C VAL A 77 -17.96 -60.15 24.31
N GLY A 78 -19.14 -59.55 24.53
CA GLY A 78 -19.96 -59.76 25.72
C GLY A 78 -19.33 -59.25 27.02
N GLY A 79 -18.37 -58.32 26.95
CA GLY A 79 -17.62 -57.82 28.10
C GLY A 79 -16.97 -56.45 27.88
N ASN A 80 -16.24 -55.95 28.89
CA ASN A 80 -15.63 -54.62 28.91
C ASN A 80 -14.32 -54.55 28.09
N ILE A 81 -14.44 -54.47 26.77
CA ILE A 81 -13.30 -54.30 25.83
C ILE A 81 -12.50 -53.02 26.14
N GLY A 82 -13.16 -51.99 26.67
CA GLY A 82 -12.53 -50.70 26.98
C GLY A 82 -11.29 -50.81 27.88
N TYR A 83 -11.29 -51.71 28.87
CA TYR A 83 -10.14 -51.92 29.75
C TYR A 83 -8.93 -52.47 28.98
N GLN A 84 -9.14 -53.49 28.15
CA GLN A 84 -8.08 -54.09 27.32
C GLN A 84 -7.50 -53.09 26.31
N ILE A 85 -8.35 -52.23 25.73
CA ILE A 85 -7.90 -51.20 24.80
C ILE A 85 -7.04 -50.15 25.51
N GLN A 86 -7.47 -49.68 26.68
CA GLN A 86 -6.75 -48.68 27.46
C GLN A 86 -5.39 -49.20 27.91
N GLU A 87 -5.31 -50.45 28.37
CA GLU A 87 -4.05 -51.08 28.77
C GLU A 87 -3.07 -51.27 27.60
N SER A 88 -3.61 -51.54 26.40
CA SER A 88 -2.80 -51.73 25.19
C SER A 88 -2.29 -50.41 24.57
N ALA A 89 -2.85 -49.26 24.95
CA ALA A 89 -2.52 -47.96 24.36
C ALA A 89 -1.18 -47.40 24.89
N LYS A 90 -0.06 -47.83 24.32
CA LYS A 90 1.28 -47.31 24.68
C LYS A 90 1.73 -46.14 23.81
N SER A 91 1.59 -46.27 22.49
CA SER A 91 2.05 -45.23 21.57
C SER A 91 1.14 -45.06 20.36
N ALA A 92 0.94 -43.81 19.94
CA ALA A 92 0.03 -43.49 18.86
C ALA A 92 0.53 -44.07 17.53
N ARG A 93 -0.22 -45.04 16.97
CA ARG A 93 -0.03 -45.54 15.61
C ARG A 93 -0.41 -44.51 14.56
N PHE A 94 -1.49 -43.78 14.78
CA PHE A 94 -1.96 -42.74 13.87
C PHE A 94 -1.43 -41.39 14.32
N ARG A 95 -0.61 -40.75 13.48
CA ARG A 95 0.02 -39.46 13.76
C ARG A 95 -0.31 -38.47 12.64
N ILE A 96 -0.21 -37.19 12.97
CA ILE A 96 -0.51 -36.09 12.06
C ILE A 96 0.76 -35.29 11.80
N ARG A 97 1.01 -34.96 10.54
CA ARG A 97 2.08 -34.04 10.12
C ARG A 97 1.43 -32.74 9.65
N ALA A 98 1.94 -31.62 10.14
CA ALA A 98 1.55 -30.31 9.63
C ALA A 98 2.37 -29.99 8.37
N LYS A 99 1.67 -29.54 7.33
CA LYS A 99 2.20 -29.03 6.07
C LYS A 99 1.68 -27.62 5.86
N GLN A 100 2.38 -26.81 5.09
CA GLN A 100 1.89 -25.49 4.71
C GLN A 100 1.48 -25.51 3.24
N GLU A 101 0.26 -25.07 2.95
CA GLU A 101 -0.26 -24.90 1.60
C GLU A 101 -0.49 -23.41 1.33
N ASN A 102 -0.01 -22.92 0.19
CA ASN A 102 -0.20 -21.52 -0.19
C ASN A 102 -1.46 -21.36 -1.03
N VAL A 103 -2.47 -20.68 -0.50
CA VAL A 103 -3.71 -20.37 -1.20
C VAL A 103 -3.81 -18.85 -1.39
N SER A 104 -3.61 -18.39 -2.64
CA SER A 104 -3.73 -16.98 -3.03
C SER A 104 -2.85 -16.01 -2.22
N GLY A 105 -1.65 -16.45 -1.84
CA GLY A 105 -0.70 -15.66 -1.06
C GLY A 105 -0.98 -15.64 0.44
N VAL A 106 -1.72 -16.63 0.94
CA VAL A 106 -1.93 -16.91 2.37
C VAL A 106 -1.45 -18.33 2.64
N LEU A 107 -0.53 -18.48 3.60
CA LEU A 107 -0.03 -19.78 4.03
C LEU A 107 -1.03 -20.39 5.01
N LEU A 108 -1.69 -21.47 4.58
CA LEU A 108 -2.66 -22.20 5.37
C LEU A 108 -2.03 -23.50 5.88
N PRO A 109 -2.23 -23.88 7.15
CA PRO A 109 -1.82 -25.17 7.66
C PRO A 109 -2.73 -26.26 7.08
N ALA A 110 -2.11 -27.30 6.51
CA ALA A 110 -2.75 -28.52 6.08
C ALA A 110 -2.27 -29.69 6.95
N PHE A 111 -3.16 -30.60 7.30
CA PHE A 111 -2.81 -31.76 8.12
C PHE A 111 -2.82 -33.03 7.26
N GLU A 112 -1.70 -33.75 7.24
CA GLU A 112 -1.58 -35.05 6.58
C GLU A 112 -1.50 -36.16 7.65
N ALA A 113 -2.37 -37.15 7.53
CA ALA A 113 -2.33 -38.34 8.37
C ALA A 113 -1.25 -39.31 7.90
N TYR A 114 -0.47 -39.87 8.83
CA TYR A 114 0.44 -40.97 8.54
C TYR A 114 0.36 -42.04 9.63
N GLN A 115 0.49 -43.30 9.23
CA GLN A 115 0.60 -44.42 10.15
C GLN A 115 2.09 -44.65 10.45
N ALA A 116 2.45 -44.69 11.73
CA ALA A 116 3.80 -45.07 12.13
C ALA A 116 3.98 -46.58 11.87
N GLU A 117 4.93 -46.92 10.99
CA GLU A 117 5.36 -48.30 10.77
C GLU A 117 6.05 -48.82 12.05
N GLY A 118 5.62 -49.99 12.53
CA GLY A 118 6.21 -50.66 13.71
C GLY A 118 5.32 -50.75 14.94
N ASN A 119 4.19 -50.03 14.99
CA ASN A 119 3.24 -50.11 16.11
C ASN A 119 2.05 -51.02 15.77
N ASP A 120 2.16 -52.29 16.13
CA ASP A 120 1.03 -53.23 16.13
C ASP A 120 0.62 -53.63 17.55
N ASP A 121 0.44 -52.62 18.39
CA ASP A 121 0.05 -52.72 19.82
C ASP A 121 -1.24 -53.56 20.04
N PHE A 122 -2.05 -53.74 18.98
CA PHE A 122 -3.33 -54.45 18.99
C PHE A 122 -3.31 -55.80 18.27
N ALA A 123 -2.16 -56.31 17.83
CA ALA A 123 -2.08 -57.61 17.13
C ALA A 123 -2.68 -58.77 17.97
N MET A 124 -2.62 -58.68 19.30
CA MET A 124 -3.15 -59.70 20.22
C MET A 124 -4.58 -59.42 20.70
N THR A 125 -5.14 -58.23 20.45
CA THR A 125 -6.52 -57.89 20.85
C THR A 125 -7.49 -58.38 19.78
N GLY A 126 -7.92 -59.64 19.90
CA GLY A 126 -8.79 -60.27 18.91
C GLY A 126 -8.62 -61.77 18.77
N LEU A 127 -7.72 -62.40 19.53
CA LEU A 127 -7.57 -63.86 19.55
C LEU A 127 -8.75 -64.58 20.22
N GLY A 128 -9.62 -63.85 20.93
CA GLY A 128 -10.82 -64.38 21.58
C GLY A 128 -12.08 -64.33 20.71
N LYS A 129 -13.24 -64.51 21.36
CA LYS A 129 -14.55 -64.38 20.71
C LYS A 129 -14.74 -62.95 20.19
N GLY A 130 -14.96 -62.79 18.88
CA GLY A 130 -15.25 -61.50 18.26
C GLY A 130 -14.08 -60.77 17.57
N GLY A 131 -12.90 -61.40 17.44
CA GLY A 131 -11.72 -60.76 16.82
C GLY A 131 -11.93 -60.14 15.44
N GLN A 132 -12.68 -60.81 14.56
CA GLN A 132 -13.00 -60.27 13.23
C GLN A 132 -13.79 -58.97 13.31
N GLN A 133 -14.72 -58.86 14.26
CA GLN A 133 -15.49 -57.63 14.47
C GLN A 133 -14.62 -56.53 15.03
N VAL A 134 -13.71 -56.85 15.95
CA VAL A 134 -12.74 -55.88 16.51
C VAL A 134 -11.86 -55.31 15.38
N GLN A 135 -11.34 -56.17 14.50
CA GLN A 135 -10.53 -55.74 13.37
C GLN A 135 -11.33 -54.88 12.38
N ARG A 136 -12.57 -55.27 12.05
CA ARG A 136 -13.46 -54.47 11.21
C ARG A 136 -13.74 -53.10 11.82
N CYS A 137 -13.99 -53.04 13.13
CA CYS A 137 -14.19 -51.81 13.89
C CYS A 137 -12.92 -50.94 13.87
N ARG A 138 -11.73 -51.53 14.00
CA ARG A 138 -10.46 -50.79 13.90
C ARG A 138 -10.32 -50.11 12.53
N GLU A 139 -10.66 -50.81 11.45
CA GLU A 139 -10.61 -50.27 10.09
C GLU A 139 -11.64 -49.17 9.86
N THR A 140 -12.87 -49.31 10.37
CA THR A 140 -13.91 -48.26 10.26
C THR A 140 -13.52 -47.02 11.04
N TYR A 141 -12.99 -47.15 12.25
CA TYR A 141 -12.49 -46.02 13.04
C TYR A 141 -11.24 -45.38 12.42
N ALA A 142 -10.34 -46.16 11.82
CA ALA A 142 -9.19 -45.59 11.11
C ALA A 142 -9.64 -44.65 9.97
N ARG A 143 -10.64 -45.07 9.17
CA ARG A 143 -11.24 -44.22 8.12
C ARG A 143 -11.99 -43.01 8.70
N ALA A 144 -12.62 -43.17 9.87
CA ALA A 144 -13.29 -42.07 10.57
C ALA A 144 -12.30 -41.00 11.04
N VAL A 145 -11.18 -41.40 11.62
CA VAL A 145 -10.13 -40.48 12.06
C VAL A 145 -9.47 -39.78 10.87
N GLU A 146 -9.23 -40.48 9.77
CA GLU A 146 -8.72 -39.87 8.53
C GLU A 146 -9.67 -38.77 8.01
N ALA A 147 -10.98 -39.05 7.94
CA ALA A 147 -11.98 -38.06 7.58
C ALA A 147 -12.06 -36.87 8.56
N LEU A 148 -11.82 -37.12 9.86
CA LEU A 148 -11.75 -36.06 10.87
C LEU A 148 -10.50 -35.17 10.68
N VAL A 149 -9.35 -35.74 10.32
CA VAL A 149 -8.13 -34.96 10.03
C VAL A 149 -8.31 -34.11 8.79
N GLU A 150 -8.91 -34.64 7.72
CA GLU A 150 -9.27 -33.86 6.52
C GLU A 150 -10.19 -32.69 6.88
N LEU A 151 -11.24 -32.94 7.69
CA LEU A 151 -12.17 -31.90 8.13
C LEU A 151 -11.47 -30.85 9.01
N ALA A 152 -10.63 -31.27 9.95
CA ALA A 152 -9.89 -30.38 10.83
C ALA A 152 -8.95 -29.47 10.02
N SER A 153 -8.28 -30.01 9.01
CA SER A 153 -7.44 -29.24 8.07
C SER A 153 -8.25 -28.13 7.38
N LEU A 154 -9.43 -28.45 6.86
CA LEU A 154 -10.30 -27.47 6.23
C LEU A 154 -10.84 -26.43 7.22
N GLN A 155 -11.17 -26.83 8.45
CA GLN A 155 -11.69 -25.93 9.48
C GLN A 155 -10.63 -24.95 9.98
N THR A 156 -9.40 -25.40 10.24
CA THR A 156 -8.30 -24.51 10.64
C THR A 156 -7.98 -23.52 9.51
N ALA A 157 -7.91 -23.99 8.27
CA ALA A 157 -7.75 -23.14 7.09
C ALA A 157 -8.87 -22.09 6.97
N PHE A 158 -10.12 -22.47 7.26
CA PHE A 158 -11.27 -21.57 7.23
C PHE A 158 -11.18 -20.43 8.25
N VAL A 159 -10.81 -20.72 9.50
CA VAL A 159 -10.68 -19.70 10.55
C VAL A 159 -9.59 -18.69 10.21
N ILE A 160 -8.41 -19.16 9.76
CA ILE A 160 -7.31 -18.28 9.35
C ILE A 160 -7.70 -17.44 8.14
N LEU A 161 -8.35 -18.06 7.14
CA LEU A 161 -8.76 -17.35 5.93
C LEU A 161 -9.81 -16.25 6.22
N ASP A 162 -10.77 -16.50 7.11
CA ASP A 162 -11.75 -15.51 7.56
C ASP A 162 -11.08 -14.29 8.22
N GLU A 163 -10.12 -14.54 9.11
CA GLU A 163 -9.38 -13.46 9.78
C GLU A 163 -8.58 -12.63 8.77
N VAL A 164 -7.90 -13.28 7.82
CA VAL A 164 -7.14 -12.59 6.77
C VAL A 164 -8.07 -11.76 5.87
N ILE A 165 -9.24 -12.27 5.50
CA ILE A 165 -10.22 -11.52 4.70
C ILE A 165 -10.68 -10.27 5.45
N LYS A 166 -10.99 -10.38 6.75
CA LYS A 166 -11.37 -9.24 7.59
C LYS A 166 -10.27 -8.19 7.66
N VAL A 167 -9.01 -8.60 7.82
CA VAL A 167 -7.86 -7.69 7.84
C VAL A 167 -7.67 -7.00 6.48
N VAL A 168 -7.78 -7.73 5.37
CA VAL A 168 -7.65 -7.16 4.02
C VAL A 168 -8.78 -6.15 3.77
N ASN A 169 -10.03 -6.48 4.07
CA ASN A 169 -11.16 -5.56 3.90
C ASN A 169 -11.02 -4.31 4.77
N ARG A 170 -10.54 -4.46 6.02
CA ARG A 170 -10.24 -3.31 6.89
C ARG A 170 -9.18 -2.41 6.28
N ARG A 171 -8.13 -2.97 5.65
CA ARG A 171 -7.09 -2.20 4.95
C ARG A 171 -7.63 -1.50 3.72
N VAL A 172 -8.46 -2.16 2.92
CA VAL A 172 -9.13 -1.56 1.75
C VAL A 172 -9.95 -0.35 2.20
N ASN A 173 -10.80 -0.52 3.22
CA ASN A 173 -11.63 0.56 3.74
C ASN A 173 -10.81 1.72 4.33
N ALA A 174 -9.71 1.42 5.02
CA ALA A 174 -8.82 2.44 5.55
C ALA A 174 -8.15 3.26 4.42
N ILE A 175 -7.79 2.61 3.31
CA ILE A 175 -7.22 3.32 2.16
C ILE A 175 -8.28 4.24 1.54
N GLU A 176 -9.49 3.72 1.32
CA GLU A 176 -10.59 4.44 0.66
C GLU A 176 -11.11 5.63 1.49
N HIS A 177 -11.33 5.45 2.79
CA HIS A 177 -12.02 6.44 3.62
C HIS A 177 -11.10 7.31 4.48
N VAL A 178 -9.84 6.90 4.69
CA VAL A 178 -8.89 7.62 5.55
C VAL A 178 -7.68 8.12 4.76
N ILE A 179 -6.96 7.23 4.06
CA ILE A 179 -5.67 7.59 3.46
C ILE A 179 -5.84 8.45 2.20
N ILE A 180 -6.73 8.05 1.28
CA ILE A 180 -6.98 8.80 0.04
C ILE A 180 -7.49 10.22 0.37
N PRO A 181 -8.57 10.41 1.16
CA PRO A 181 -9.07 11.74 1.49
C PRO A 181 -8.05 12.60 2.22
N ARG A 182 -7.28 12.02 3.16
CA ARG A 182 -6.23 12.75 3.89
C ARG A 182 -5.12 13.22 2.96
N THR A 183 -4.72 12.37 2.00
CA THR A 183 -3.68 12.72 1.02
C THR A 183 -4.16 13.78 0.04
N GLU A 184 -5.39 13.68 -0.44
CA GLU A 184 -6.02 14.68 -1.32
C GLU A 184 -6.15 16.05 -0.63
N ASN A 185 -6.59 16.07 0.64
CA ASN A 185 -6.65 17.30 1.44
C ASN A 185 -5.27 17.93 1.62
N THR A 186 -4.23 17.12 1.86
CA THR A 186 -2.84 17.62 1.94
C THR A 186 -2.34 18.15 0.59
N ILE A 187 -2.65 17.50 -0.53
CA ILE A 187 -2.30 18.00 -1.87
C ILE A 187 -3.00 19.34 -2.13
N LYS A 188 -4.29 19.46 -1.80
CA LYS A 188 -5.05 20.71 -1.95
C LYS A 188 -4.45 21.84 -1.13
N TYR A 189 -4.03 21.56 0.11
CA TYR A 189 -3.34 22.52 0.99
C TYR A 189 -1.99 22.96 0.41
N ILE A 190 -1.16 22.02 -0.05
CA ILE A 190 0.15 22.36 -0.63
C ILE A 190 -0.03 23.20 -1.90
N ASN A 191 -1.01 22.87 -2.76
CA ASN A 191 -1.32 23.66 -3.95
C ASN A 191 -1.76 25.08 -3.58
N SER A 192 -2.67 25.25 -2.61
CA SER A 192 -3.12 26.59 -2.21
C SER A 192 -2.00 27.47 -1.63
N GLU A 193 -1.07 26.88 -0.87
CA GLU A 193 0.07 27.60 -0.32
C GLU A 193 1.11 27.95 -1.39
N LEU A 194 1.37 27.05 -2.33
CA LEU A 194 2.27 27.33 -3.46
C LEU A 194 1.68 28.40 -4.39
N ASP A 195 0.38 28.36 -4.66
CA ASP A 195 -0.30 29.37 -5.47
C ASP A 195 -0.27 30.76 -4.79
N GLU A 196 -0.36 30.81 -3.45
CA GLU A 196 -0.25 32.07 -2.69
C GLU A 196 1.18 32.60 -2.68
N LEU A 197 2.19 31.74 -2.51
CA LEU A 197 3.60 32.12 -2.61
C LEU A 197 3.97 32.63 -4.02
N ASP A 198 3.52 31.93 -5.07
CA ASP A 198 3.72 32.34 -6.47
C ASP A 198 2.99 33.67 -6.74
N ARG A 199 1.82 33.91 -6.12
CA ARG A 199 1.08 35.18 -6.20
C ARG A 199 1.83 36.33 -5.51
N GLU A 200 2.38 36.11 -4.32
CA GLU A 200 3.20 37.09 -3.61
C GLU A 200 4.48 37.44 -4.38
N GLU A 201 5.16 36.43 -4.95
CA GLU A 201 6.33 36.63 -5.82
C GLU A 201 5.98 37.41 -7.08
N PHE A 202 4.88 37.06 -7.76
CA PHE A 202 4.38 37.80 -8.92
C PHE A 202 4.10 39.27 -8.60
N TYR A 203 3.48 39.56 -7.45
CA TYR A 203 3.23 40.93 -7.01
C TYR A 203 4.53 41.70 -6.71
N ARG A 204 5.53 41.05 -6.09
CA ARG A 204 6.86 41.64 -5.87
C ARG A 204 7.55 41.98 -7.19
N LEU A 205 7.56 41.05 -8.16
CA LEU A 205 8.12 41.27 -9.49
C LEU A 205 7.41 42.41 -10.22
N LYS A 206 6.08 42.49 -10.14
CA LYS A 206 5.29 43.59 -10.72
C LYS A 206 5.67 44.94 -10.13
N LYS A 207 5.89 45.04 -8.81
CA LYS A 207 6.36 46.27 -8.15
C LYS A 207 7.77 46.67 -8.60
N VAL A 208 8.69 45.72 -8.69
CA VAL A 208 10.08 45.97 -9.14
C VAL A 208 10.09 46.43 -10.60
N ALA A 209 9.30 45.79 -11.47
CA ALA A 209 9.15 46.21 -12.86
C ALA A 209 8.55 47.62 -12.98
N ALA A 210 7.51 47.93 -12.20
CA ALA A 210 6.91 49.27 -12.18
C ALA A 210 7.90 50.33 -11.66
N LYS A 211 8.73 49.99 -10.67
CA LYS A 211 9.80 50.88 -10.19
C LYS A 211 10.87 51.10 -11.28
N LYS A 212 11.36 50.03 -11.92
CA LYS A 212 12.33 50.13 -13.01
C LYS A 212 11.79 50.94 -14.20
N GLN A 213 10.50 50.83 -14.52
CA GLN A 213 9.86 51.66 -15.55
C GLN A 213 9.80 53.13 -15.16
N ARG A 214 9.53 53.45 -13.89
CA ARG A 214 9.56 54.83 -13.38
C ARG A 214 10.98 55.39 -13.40
N ASP A 215 11.95 54.65 -12.87
CA ASP A 215 13.35 55.04 -12.83
C ASP A 215 13.88 55.27 -14.26
N ASN A 216 13.56 54.37 -15.21
CA ASN A 216 13.90 54.55 -16.63
C ASN A 216 13.23 55.78 -17.26
N ALA A 217 11.96 56.06 -16.95
CA ALA A 217 11.26 57.24 -17.46
C ALA A 217 11.84 58.54 -16.89
N GLU A 218 12.28 58.53 -15.62
CA GLU A 218 12.97 59.65 -14.98
C GLU A 218 14.35 59.87 -15.61
N THR A 219 15.13 58.81 -15.87
CA THR A 219 16.41 58.94 -16.57
C THR A 219 16.24 59.42 -18.00
N ASP A 220 15.24 58.93 -18.73
CA ASP A 220 14.94 59.36 -20.10
C ASP A 220 14.51 60.84 -20.13
N ALA A 221 13.73 61.29 -19.14
CA ALA A 221 13.35 62.69 -18.99
C ALA A 221 14.56 63.58 -18.68
N GLN A 222 15.45 63.15 -17.78
CA GLN A 222 16.69 63.86 -17.47
C GLN A 222 17.64 63.94 -18.67
N MET A 223 17.78 62.84 -19.42
CA MET A 223 18.60 62.82 -20.65
C MET A 223 18.02 63.74 -21.73
N LYS A 224 16.70 63.79 -21.89
CA LYS A 224 16.03 64.73 -22.80
C LYS A 224 16.17 66.18 -22.33
N ALA A 225 16.07 66.45 -21.03
CA ALA A 225 16.27 67.79 -20.47
C ALA A 225 17.71 68.26 -20.67
N LYS A 226 18.71 67.41 -20.38
CA LYS A 226 20.13 67.72 -20.64
C LYS A 226 20.41 67.94 -22.12
N LYS A 227 19.86 67.11 -23.02
CA LYS A 227 20.00 67.31 -24.47
C LYS A 227 19.32 68.61 -24.94
N ALA A 228 18.15 68.95 -24.42
CA ALA A 228 17.46 70.19 -24.75
C ALA A 228 18.21 71.43 -24.21
N GLU A 229 18.77 71.34 -23.01
CA GLU A 229 19.59 72.40 -22.42
C GLU A 229 20.91 72.59 -23.18
N GLN A 230 21.58 71.50 -23.54
CA GLN A 230 22.77 71.54 -24.42
C GLN A 230 22.44 72.12 -25.80
N GLN A 231 21.30 71.76 -26.40
CA GLN A 231 20.86 72.37 -27.65
C GLN A 231 20.55 73.85 -27.49
N ARG A 232 19.94 74.26 -26.38
CA ARG A 232 19.61 75.67 -26.11
C ARG A 232 20.87 76.51 -25.84
N LEU A 233 21.85 75.94 -25.14
CA LEU A 233 23.17 76.54 -24.93
C LEU A 233 23.92 76.64 -26.26
N ALA A 234 23.94 75.59 -27.07
CA ALA A 234 24.57 75.61 -28.40
C ALA A 234 23.93 76.64 -29.35
N LEU A 235 22.60 76.81 -29.28
CA LEU A 235 21.88 77.84 -30.03
C LEU A 235 22.21 79.25 -29.51
N ALA A 236 22.26 79.44 -28.19
CA ALA A 236 22.63 80.73 -27.58
C ALA A 236 24.11 81.10 -27.83
N ASP A 237 25.00 80.12 -27.86
CA ASP A 237 26.41 80.31 -28.21
C ASP A 237 26.55 80.59 -29.71
N SER A 238 25.72 80.01 -30.58
CA SER A 238 25.69 80.38 -32.01
C SER A 238 25.10 81.77 -32.26
N GLU A 239 24.10 82.20 -31.49
CA GLU A 239 23.52 83.56 -31.61
C GLU A 239 24.44 84.64 -31.03
N ASN A 240 25.28 84.31 -30.04
CA ASN A 240 26.28 85.23 -29.51
C ASN A 240 27.60 85.23 -30.32
N ALA A 241 27.92 84.15 -31.03
CA ALA A 241 29.13 84.06 -31.86
C ALA A 241 28.99 84.72 -33.25
N GLU A 242 27.79 85.09 -33.70
CA GLU A 242 27.60 85.84 -34.95
C GLU A 242 27.95 87.35 -34.84
N GLY A 243 28.40 87.82 -33.66
CA GLY A 243 28.72 89.22 -33.36
C GLY A 243 30.21 89.60 -33.24
N GLU A 244 31.15 88.66 -33.24
CA GLU A 244 32.59 88.96 -33.09
C GLU A 244 33.42 88.34 -34.22
N GLN A 245 33.65 89.14 -35.26
CA GLN A 245 34.64 88.85 -36.30
C GLN A 245 36.06 89.14 -35.78
N THR A 246 36.99 88.29 -36.24
CA THR A 246 38.45 88.50 -36.37
C THR A 246 39.32 88.42 -35.10
N GLU A 247 39.88 87.24 -34.80
CA GLU A 247 41.29 86.87 -35.07
C GLU A 247 41.82 85.71 -34.17
N ASN A 248 42.25 84.64 -34.84
CA ASN A 248 43.35 83.70 -34.51
C ASN A 248 43.53 83.17 -33.07
N THR A 249 43.30 81.86 -32.87
CA THR A 249 44.21 80.98 -32.10
C THR A 249 43.91 79.48 -32.34
N PRO A 250 44.89 78.57 -32.13
CA PRO A 250 45.10 77.38 -32.96
C PRO A 250 44.47 76.08 -32.44
N ALA A 251 44.40 75.11 -33.35
CA ALA A 251 43.85 73.76 -33.23
C ALA A 251 44.28 72.98 -31.97
N ASP A 252 43.30 72.47 -31.23
CA ASP A 252 43.49 71.41 -30.23
C ASP A 252 43.02 70.07 -30.81
N ILE A 253 43.94 69.13 -30.88
CA ILE A 253 43.89 67.88 -31.67
C ILE A 253 43.46 66.69 -30.76
N LEU A 254 42.88 66.96 -29.59
CA LEU A 254 42.69 65.98 -28.51
C LEU A 254 41.27 65.40 -28.35
N ALA A 255 40.32 65.69 -29.26
CA ALA A 255 38.92 65.24 -29.12
C ALA A 255 38.50 64.16 -30.14
N ALA A 256 39.45 63.53 -30.85
CA ALA A 256 39.16 62.62 -31.96
C ALA A 256 39.25 61.12 -31.61
N GLU A 257 39.44 60.73 -30.35
CA GLU A 257 39.63 59.33 -29.95
C GLU A 257 38.88 59.02 -28.65
N GLU A 258 37.57 58.78 -28.72
CA GLU A 258 36.88 57.95 -27.72
C GLU A 258 36.10 56.86 -28.45
N ASP A 259 36.63 55.65 -28.30
CA ASP A 259 36.28 54.40 -28.97
C ASP A 259 34.80 54.01 -28.81
N GLU A 260 34.21 53.54 -29.90
CA GLU A 260 32.95 52.80 -29.90
C GLU A 260 33.16 51.40 -29.28
N ASP A 261 32.82 51.24 -28.00
CA ASP A 261 32.70 49.91 -27.40
C ASP A 261 31.50 49.16 -28.00
N VAL A 262 31.82 48.26 -28.94
CA VAL A 262 30.96 47.21 -29.47
C VAL A 262 30.79 46.12 -28.41
N ILE A 263 29.57 45.90 -27.95
CA ILE A 263 29.22 44.80 -27.05
C ILE A 263 28.78 43.61 -27.92
N PHE A 264 29.42 42.44 -27.72
CA PHE A 264 29.04 41.14 -28.28
C PHE A 264 27.67 40.65 -27.80
#